data_AF-A0A817YKB4-F1
#
_entry.id   AF-A0A817YKB4-F1
#
_cell.length_a   1.000
_cell.length_b   1.000
_cell.length_c   1.000
_cell.angle_alpha   90.00
_cell.angle_beta   90.00
_cell.angle_gamma   90.00
#
_symmetry.space_group_name_H-M   'P 1'
#
loop_
_entity.id
_entity.type
_entity.pdbx_description
1 polymer ?
#
loop_
_entity_poly.entity_id
_entity_poly.type
_entity_poly.pdbx_seq_one_letter_code
_entity_poly.pdbx_strand_id
1 'polypeptide(L)'
;YAIIGVTALFSVQKPSRIYITKLLDEILRHESQQSLTNIDEKCCPGDRDDNLWVTINNYKIPSTQIEWEETCFLDKSFHGYYTWPKVIKYCVNKRIRYTQNAMPEQVAILYDRFIDKNFIVQLTQTMILNEEDGDIKFSRKRFQMYKVHIGLFRNFGIVFVESFIEQLYVLIHEIIREKQEGCHRTAAEMVAGMIRGSKHWTLDMNQDPRRMYRLIDYICLLITNNHKTETTFNETSRWYLALKLNNFQWRIPSVWYMINDHAKELLDHPQKPIRQYIANVLVMSISFNVILPNGKSTRHPNIDQFIDTLCERLHQAIEVYERAPLVNYSDHVGEINHEARKALNLIDTGVLGLCAIILSSPYDISLYVPDALVLLCEHSQDPDPIQVNNILILIM
;
A
#
# COMPACT_ATOMS: atom_id res chain seq x y z
N TYR A 1 4.27 -10.62 28.19
CA TYR A 1 3.09 -11.41 28.61
C TYR A 1 1.84 -10.58 28.88
N ALA A 2 1.89 -9.52 29.69
CA ALA A 2 0.70 -8.70 30.01
C ALA A 2 -0.03 -8.17 28.76
N ILE A 3 0.71 -7.66 27.78
CA ILE A 3 0.18 -7.19 26.49
C ILE A 3 -0.60 -8.28 25.75
N ILE A 4 -0.08 -9.51 25.74
CA ILE A 4 -0.73 -10.66 25.12
C ILE A 4 -2.07 -10.95 25.82
N GLY A 5 -2.05 -10.94 27.16
CA GLY A 5 -3.24 -11.15 27.99
C GLY A 5 -4.31 -10.07 27.75
N VAL A 6 -3.94 -8.80 27.78
CA VAL A 6 -4.86 -7.67 27.51
C VAL A 6 -5.42 -7.74 26.09
N THR A 7 -4.59 -8.10 25.11
CA THR A 7 -5.04 -8.31 23.73
C THR A 7 -6.01 -9.48 23.58
N ALA A 8 -5.76 -10.58 24.30
CA ALA A 8 -6.67 -11.72 24.34
C ALA A 8 -8.00 -11.29 24.97
N LEU A 9 -7.97 -10.55 26.09
CA LEU A 9 -9.16 -10.00 26.74
C LEU A 9 -9.96 -9.11 25.80
N PHE A 10 -9.32 -8.15 25.11
CA PHE A 10 -10.01 -7.35 24.10
C PHE A 10 -10.59 -8.21 22.99
N SER A 11 -9.90 -9.27 22.57
CA SER A 11 -10.36 -10.17 21.50
C SER A 11 -11.58 -11.00 21.92
N VAL A 12 -11.64 -11.45 23.17
CA VAL A 12 -12.78 -12.18 23.76
C VAL A 12 -13.94 -11.23 24.01
N GLN A 13 -13.67 -10.06 24.59
CA GLN A 13 -14.66 -9.02 24.92
C GLN A 13 -15.00 -8.14 23.71
N LYS A 14 -14.90 -8.67 22.50
CA LYS A 14 -15.17 -7.95 21.27
C LYS A 14 -16.69 -7.89 21.05
N PRO A 15 -17.32 -6.69 20.99
CA PRO A 15 -18.74 -6.60 20.67
C PRO A 15 -19.05 -7.29 19.35
N SER A 16 -20.19 -7.97 19.28
CA SER A 16 -20.63 -8.69 18.09
C SER A 16 -20.74 -7.74 16.89
N ARG A 17 -20.55 -8.31 15.70
CA ARG A 17 -20.75 -7.60 14.45
C ARG A 17 -22.11 -7.99 13.91
N ILE A 18 -22.87 -6.98 13.50
CA ILE A 18 -24.09 -7.19 12.74
C ILE A 18 -23.67 -7.33 11.28
N TYR A 19 -24.13 -8.41 10.65
CA TYR A 19 -23.93 -8.63 9.22
C TYR A 19 -25.26 -8.51 8.52
N ILE A 20 -25.25 -7.79 7.40
CA ILE A 20 -26.35 -7.75 6.46
C ILE A 20 -26.05 -8.78 5.38
N THR A 21 -27.10 -9.50 4.98
CA THR A 21 -27.07 -10.43 3.87
C THR A 21 -28.07 -9.92 2.86
N LYS A 22 -27.59 -9.50 1.69
CA LYS A 22 -28.42 -8.97 0.60
C LYS A 22 -28.19 -9.77 -0.68
N LEU A 23 -29.21 -9.81 -1.53
CA LEU A 23 -29.04 -10.29 -2.90
C LEU A 23 -28.17 -9.30 -3.67
N LEU A 24 -27.34 -9.82 -4.59
CA LEU A 24 -26.47 -8.97 -5.41
C LEU A 24 -27.28 -7.89 -6.18
N ASP A 25 -28.42 -8.28 -6.74
CA ASP A 25 -29.27 -7.38 -7.53
C ASP A 25 -29.80 -6.19 -6.72
N GLU A 26 -30.10 -6.39 -5.43
CA GLU A 26 -30.48 -5.29 -4.53
C GLU A 26 -29.33 -4.30 -4.32
N ILE A 27 -28.09 -4.80 -4.23
CA ILE A 27 -26.91 -3.95 -4.05
C ILE A 27 -26.62 -3.18 -5.35
N LEU A 28 -26.68 -3.83 -6.51
CA LEU A 28 -26.37 -3.19 -7.79
C LEU A 28 -27.42 -2.13 -8.17
N ARG A 29 -28.70 -2.36 -7.89
CA ARG A 29 -29.74 -1.33 -8.07
C ARG A 29 -29.44 -0.07 -7.25
N HIS A 30 -28.86 -0.22 -6.06
CA HIS A 30 -28.49 0.88 -5.18
C HIS A 30 -27.18 1.56 -5.58
N GLU A 31 -26.12 0.78 -5.82
CA GLU A 31 -24.75 1.27 -5.98
C GLU A 31 -24.39 1.61 -7.43
N SER A 32 -24.87 0.84 -8.41
CA SER A 32 -24.55 1.03 -9.83
C SER A 32 -25.72 1.55 -10.67
N GLN A 33 -26.92 1.71 -10.09
CA GLN A 33 -28.15 2.09 -10.82
C GLN A 33 -28.43 1.17 -12.04
N GLN A 34 -27.89 -0.05 -12.02
CA GLN A 34 -28.07 -1.05 -13.06
C GLN A 34 -28.99 -2.16 -12.54
N SER A 35 -29.99 -2.55 -13.34
CA SER A 35 -30.75 -3.77 -13.11
C SER A 35 -30.05 -4.94 -13.79
N LEU A 36 -29.79 -6.03 -13.06
CA LEU A 36 -29.29 -7.25 -13.69
C LEU A 36 -30.42 -7.93 -14.46
N THR A 37 -30.60 -7.60 -15.74
CA THR A 37 -31.52 -8.35 -16.61
C THR A 37 -30.95 -9.67 -17.11
N ASN A 38 -29.63 -9.87 -17.02
CA ASN A 38 -28.97 -11.17 -17.19
C ASN A 38 -27.62 -11.11 -16.49
N ILE A 39 -27.47 -11.73 -15.32
CA ILE A 39 -26.13 -12.22 -14.95
C ILE A 39 -25.89 -13.34 -15.96
N ASP A 40 -25.15 -13.06 -17.03
CA ASP A 40 -24.65 -14.13 -17.89
C ASP A 40 -24.07 -15.21 -16.97
N GLU A 41 -24.61 -16.43 -17.01
CA GLU A 41 -24.07 -17.56 -16.25
C GLU A 41 -22.60 -17.84 -16.60
N LYS A 42 -22.09 -17.18 -17.64
CA LYS A 42 -20.71 -17.17 -18.06
C LYS A 42 -19.86 -16.26 -17.16
N CYS A 43 -18.88 -16.88 -16.51
CA CYS A 43 -17.87 -16.17 -15.74
C CYS A 43 -17.04 -15.23 -16.64
N CYS A 44 -17.11 -13.93 -16.37
CA CYS A 44 -16.38 -12.89 -17.09
C CYS A 44 -15.47 -12.11 -16.12
N PRO A 45 -14.26 -12.60 -15.83
CA PRO A 45 -13.37 -11.94 -14.87
C PRO A 45 -12.85 -10.58 -15.37
N GLY A 46 -12.43 -9.71 -14.46
CA GLY A 46 -11.81 -8.41 -14.79
C GLY A 46 -12.67 -7.21 -14.38
N ASP A 47 -12.35 -6.04 -14.94
CA ASP A 47 -13.05 -4.79 -14.63
C ASP A 47 -14.32 -4.68 -15.48
N ARG A 48 -15.48 -4.66 -14.82
CA ARG A 48 -16.80 -4.73 -15.44
C ARG A 48 -17.67 -3.60 -14.92
N ASP A 49 -18.67 -3.18 -15.70
CA ASP A 49 -19.53 -2.07 -15.31
C ASP A 49 -20.27 -2.31 -13.97
N ASP A 50 -20.59 -3.57 -13.67
CA ASP A 50 -21.24 -3.99 -12.43
C ASP A 50 -20.32 -3.98 -11.19
N ASN A 51 -18.99 -3.95 -11.36
CA ASN A 51 -18.03 -3.98 -10.24
C ASN A 51 -17.28 -2.66 -10.02
N LEU A 52 -17.53 -1.65 -10.87
CA LEU A 52 -16.84 -0.35 -10.78
C LEU A 52 -17.09 0.38 -9.47
N TRP A 53 -18.28 0.24 -8.87
CA TRP A 53 -18.65 0.89 -7.62
C TRP A 53 -17.72 0.50 -6.44
N VAL A 54 -17.03 -0.64 -6.54
CA VAL A 54 -16.04 -1.10 -5.54
C VAL A 54 -14.68 -0.42 -5.73
N THR A 55 -14.38 0.07 -6.93
CA THR A 55 -13.08 0.66 -7.31
C THR A 55 -12.93 2.11 -6.85
N ILE A 56 -11.68 2.59 -6.73
CA ILE A 56 -11.36 3.92 -6.21
C ILE A 56 -12.00 5.05 -7.00
N ASN A 57 -12.03 4.91 -8.32
CA ASN A 57 -12.45 5.95 -9.27
C ASN A 57 -13.94 6.32 -9.15
N ASN A 58 -14.81 5.33 -8.94
CA ASN A 58 -16.27 5.52 -9.02
C ASN A 58 -16.93 5.71 -7.67
N TYR A 59 -16.14 6.15 -6.70
CA TYR A 59 -16.59 6.24 -5.35
C TYR A 59 -17.22 7.55 -5.00
N LYS A 60 -18.42 7.45 -4.46
CA LYS A 60 -19.11 8.58 -3.87
C LYS A 60 -18.86 8.53 -2.38
N ILE A 61 -18.43 9.66 -1.83
CA ILE A 61 -18.23 9.86 -0.40
C ILE A 61 -19.61 10.14 0.22
N PRO A 62 -20.21 9.23 1.02
CA PRO A 62 -21.31 9.53 1.92
C PRO A 62 -21.15 10.83 2.67
N SER A 63 -22.13 11.70 2.46
CA SER A 63 -22.21 13.02 3.08
C SER A 63 -23.03 13.00 4.37
N THR A 64 -23.92 12.01 4.52
CA THR A 64 -24.79 11.85 5.69
C THR A 64 -24.57 10.52 6.41
N GLN A 65 -24.93 10.46 7.70
CA GLN A 65 -24.85 9.24 8.50
C GLN A 65 -25.78 8.13 7.97
N ILE A 66 -26.91 8.51 7.35
CA ILE A 66 -27.86 7.55 6.75
C ILE A 66 -27.20 6.90 5.53
N GLU A 67 -26.67 7.70 4.61
CA GLU A 67 -25.92 7.22 3.45
C GLU A 67 -24.77 6.30 3.88
N TRP A 68 -24.04 6.68 4.94
CA TRP A 68 -22.96 5.88 5.50
C TRP A 68 -23.43 4.50 5.99
N GLU A 69 -24.52 4.45 6.75
CA GLU A 69 -25.06 3.20 7.28
C GLU A 69 -25.61 2.29 6.17
N GLU A 70 -26.12 2.87 5.08
CA GLU A 70 -26.67 2.15 3.92
C GLU A 70 -25.60 1.66 2.94
N THR A 71 -24.46 2.35 2.85
CA THR A 71 -23.39 2.04 1.89
C THR A 71 -22.82 0.64 2.08
N CYS A 72 -22.64 -0.11 0.99
CA CYS A 72 -22.04 -1.45 1.05
C CYS A 72 -20.49 -1.41 1.09
N PHE A 73 -19.87 -1.60 2.26
CA PHE A 73 -18.40 -1.73 2.34
C PHE A 73 -17.92 -3.18 2.27
N LEU A 74 -17.38 -3.56 1.11
CA LEU A 74 -16.74 -4.86 0.91
C LEU A 74 -15.29 -4.85 1.40
N ASP A 75 -15.07 -5.40 2.59
CA ASP A 75 -13.73 -5.46 3.20
C ASP A 75 -12.71 -6.35 2.47
N LYS A 76 -13.19 -7.33 1.69
CA LYS A 76 -12.37 -8.35 1.07
C LYS A 76 -12.25 -8.11 -0.42
N SER A 77 -11.03 -7.98 -0.91
CA SER A 77 -10.70 -7.64 -2.30
C SER A 77 -11.16 -8.66 -3.33
N PHE A 78 -11.35 -9.93 -2.97
CA PHE A 78 -11.73 -10.98 -3.93
C PHE A 78 -13.17 -10.86 -4.49
N HIS A 79 -14.06 -10.09 -3.85
CA HIS A 79 -15.45 -10.00 -4.29
C HIS A 79 -15.56 -9.21 -5.59
N GLY A 80 -16.19 -9.80 -6.60
CA GLY A 80 -16.55 -9.10 -7.83
C GLY A 80 -15.45 -9.04 -8.87
N TYR A 81 -14.23 -9.53 -8.63
CA TYR A 81 -13.22 -9.58 -9.69
C TYR A 81 -13.51 -10.71 -10.69
N TYR A 82 -13.60 -11.96 -10.21
CA TYR A 82 -13.84 -13.13 -11.05
C TYR A 82 -15.33 -13.32 -11.36
N THR A 83 -16.14 -13.43 -10.32
CA THR A 83 -17.60 -13.49 -10.38
C THR A 83 -18.18 -12.97 -9.07
N TRP A 84 -19.45 -12.60 -9.08
CA TRP A 84 -20.18 -12.24 -7.87
C TRP A 84 -20.83 -13.47 -7.23
N PRO A 85 -20.81 -13.59 -5.89
CA PRO A 85 -21.71 -14.52 -5.24
C PRO A 85 -23.16 -14.02 -5.40
N LYS A 86 -24.12 -14.95 -5.50
CA LYS A 86 -25.57 -14.61 -5.57
C LYS A 86 -26.02 -13.78 -4.36
N VAL A 87 -25.40 -14.03 -3.22
CA VAL A 87 -25.68 -13.39 -1.94
C VAL A 87 -24.39 -12.80 -1.39
N ILE A 88 -24.44 -11.52 -1.01
CA ILE A 88 -23.31 -10.83 -0.40
C ILE A 88 -23.59 -10.64 1.08
N LYS A 89 -22.63 -11.08 1.90
CA LYS A 89 -22.62 -10.85 3.34
C LYS A 89 -21.57 -9.80 3.69
N TYR A 90 -22.00 -8.66 4.22
CA TYR A 90 -21.12 -7.57 4.64
C TYR A 90 -21.49 -7.07 6.04
N CYS A 91 -20.52 -6.44 6.71
CA CYS A 91 -20.71 -5.92 8.06
C CYS A 91 -21.37 -4.53 7.97
N VAL A 92 -22.35 -4.26 8.84
CA VAL A 92 -22.94 -2.93 8.96
C VAL A 92 -21.85 -1.91 9.32
N ASN A 93 -21.98 -0.69 8.82
CA ASN A 93 -21.06 0.41 9.07
C ASN A 93 -21.32 1.12 10.41
N LYS A 94 -21.99 0.41 11.30
CA LYS A 94 -22.28 0.79 12.67
C LYS A 94 -21.96 -0.40 13.54
N ARG A 95 -21.25 -0.12 14.62
CA ARG A 95 -20.89 -1.17 15.57
C ARG A 95 -21.32 -0.78 16.96
N ILE A 96 -21.94 -1.73 17.65
CA ILE A 96 -22.24 -1.62 19.07
C ILE A 96 -20.92 -1.51 19.83
N ARG A 97 -20.84 -0.50 20.68
CA ARG A 97 -19.69 -0.17 21.52
C ARG A 97 -20.11 -0.24 22.98
N TYR A 98 -19.14 -0.43 23.84
CA TYR A 98 -19.38 -0.28 25.27
C TYR A 98 -19.54 1.20 25.61
N THR A 99 -20.49 1.49 26.48
CA THR A 99 -20.63 2.81 27.11
C THR A 99 -20.18 2.69 28.56
N GLN A 100 -19.88 3.83 29.21
CA GLN A 100 -19.47 3.85 30.61
C GLN A 100 -20.44 3.08 31.53
N ASN A 101 -21.73 3.10 31.19
CA ASN A 101 -22.80 2.48 31.99
C ASN A 101 -23.11 1.04 31.55
N ALA A 102 -22.57 0.57 30.42
CA ALA A 102 -22.87 -0.74 29.85
C ALA A 102 -21.60 -1.41 29.33
N MET A 103 -20.83 -1.98 30.26
CA MET A 103 -19.68 -2.82 29.93
C MET A 103 -19.49 -3.95 30.96
N PRO A 104 -18.94 -5.12 30.56
CA PRO A 104 -18.54 -6.16 31.50
C PRO A 104 -17.50 -5.66 32.51
N GLU A 105 -17.48 -6.22 33.72
CA GLU A 105 -16.54 -5.86 34.78
C GLU A 105 -15.08 -5.92 34.31
N GLN A 106 -14.70 -6.95 33.55
CA GLN A 106 -13.34 -7.11 33.02
C GLN A 106 -12.98 -6.00 32.02
N VAL A 107 -13.98 -5.46 31.33
CA VAL A 107 -13.81 -4.35 30.38
C VAL A 107 -13.76 -3.01 31.13
N ALA A 108 -14.50 -2.86 32.23
CA ALA A 108 -14.45 -1.70 33.10
C ALA A 108 -13.06 -1.49 33.70
N ILE A 109 -12.42 -2.57 34.17
CA ILE A 109 -11.04 -2.50 34.65
C ILE A 109 -10.11 -1.96 33.55
N LEU A 110 -10.26 -2.43 32.30
CA LEU A 110 -9.44 -1.89 31.20
C LEU A 110 -9.79 -0.43 30.91
N TYR A 111 -11.07 -0.07 30.91
CA TYR A 111 -11.50 1.30 30.70
C TYR A 111 -10.88 2.27 31.73
N ASP A 112 -11.00 1.95 33.02
CA ASP A 112 -10.50 2.78 34.12
C ASP A 112 -8.97 2.89 34.14
N ARG A 113 -8.26 1.88 33.61
CA ARG A 113 -6.80 1.94 33.46
C ARG A 113 -6.38 2.77 32.26
N PHE A 114 -7.06 2.66 31.12
CA PHE A 114 -6.68 3.36 29.89
C PHE A 114 -7.23 4.80 29.82
N ILE A 115 -8.16 5.19 30.70
CA ILE A 115 -8.60 6.58 30.83
C ILE A 115 -7.57 7.45 31.56
N ASP A 116 -6.74 6.84 32.42
CA ASP A 116 -5.66 7.53 33.10
C ASP A 116 -4.54 7.90 32.12
N LYS A 117 -4.38 9.20 31.85
CA LYS A 117 -3.33 9.72 30.96
C LYS A 117 -1.93 9.32 31.43
N ASN A 118 -1.69 9.24 32.74
CA ASN A 118 -0.38 8.83 33.28
C ASN A 118 -0.05 7.39 32.92
N PHE A 119 -1.05 6.51 32.94
CA PHE A 119 -0.88 5.13 32.51
C PHE A 119 -0.53 5.04 31.01
N ILE A 120 -1.14 5.86 30.15
CA ILE A 120 -0.80 5.91 28.72
C ILE A 120 0.64 6.38 28.50
N VAL A 121 1.10 7.39 29.24
CA VAL A 121 2.49 7.86 29.19
C VAL A 121 3.44 6.75 29.61
N GLN A 122 3.21 6.12 30.77
CA GLN A 122 4.04 5.02 31.27
C GLN A 122 4.05 3.81 30.33
N LEU A 123 2.89 3.46 29.79
CA LEU A 123 2.76 2.41 28.79
C LEU A 123 3.61 2.75 27.57
N THR A 124 3.51 3.98 27.06
CA THR A 124 4.27 4.43 25.89
C THR A 124 5.77 4.41 26.15
N GLN A 125 6.23 4.89 27.30
CA GLN A 125 7.65 4.83 27.69
C GLN A 125 8.14 3.38 27.80
N THR A 126 7.36 2.51 28.43
CA THR A 126 7.66 1.07 28.51
C THR A 126 7.70 0.44 27.11
N MET A 127 6.87 0.91 26.19
CA MET A 127 6.85 0.44 24.80
C MET A 127 8.06 0.92 23.99
N ILE A 128 8.57 2.11 24.25
CA ILE A 128 9.84 2.58 23.68
C ILE A 128 10.97 1.66 24.17
N LEU A 129 11.07 1.45 25.48
CA LEU A 129 12.15 0.70 26.13
C LEU A 129 12.12 -0.82 25.88
N ASN A 130 10.97 -1.40 25.50
CA ASN A 130 10.86 -2.83 25.19
C ASN A 130 11.52 -3.16 23.84
N GLU A 131 12.85 -3.17 23.85
CA GLU A 131 13.73 -3.58 22.77
C GLU A 131 14.21 -5.00 23.06
N GLU A 132 13.47 -6.00 22.58
CA GLU A 132 13.99 -7.37 22.55
C GLU A 132 15.09 -7.45 21.47
N ASP A 133 16.31 -7.76 21.91
CA ASP A 133 17.44 -8.28 21.11
C ASP A 133 18.06 -7.36 20.05
N GLY A 134 18.15 -6.05 20.31
CA GLY A 134 18.91 -5.11 19.46
C GLY A 134 18.41 -4.96 18.01
N ASP A 135 17.33 -5.65 17.63
CA ASP A 135 16.73 -5.62 16.29
C ASP A 135 15.39 -4.87 16.35
N ILE A 136 15.43 -3.62 15.88
CA ILE A 136 14.30 -2.69 15.89
C ILE A 136 13.41 -2.99 14.67
N LYS A 137 12.82 -4.19 14.64
CA LYS A 137 11.88 -4.61 13.59
C LYS A 137 10.44 -4.66 14.06
N PHE A 138 9.51 -4.41 13.16
CA PHE A 138 8.09 -4.66 13.39
C PHE A 138 7.88 -6.17 13.69
N SER A 139 7.66 -6.53 14.94
CA SER A 139 7.52 -7.92 15.38
C SER A 139 6.07 -8.37 15.37
N ARG A 140 5.79 -9.64 15.03
CA ARG A 140 4.45 -10.23 15.14
C ARG A 140 3.94 -10.32 16.58
N LYS A 141 4.84 -10.42 17.58
CA LYS A 141 4.49 -10.29 19.00
C LYS A 141 4.12 -8.85 19.33
N ARG A 142 4.86 -7.87 18.79
CA ARG A 142 4.53 -6.44 18.89
C ARG A 142 3.25 -6.08 18.12
N PHE A 143 2.91 -6.83 17.07
CA PHE A 143 1.60 -6.70 16.41
C PHE A 143 0.43 -6.99 17.37
N GLN A 144 0.65 -7.79 18.41
CA GLN A 144 -0.35 -7.98 19.46
C GLN A 144 -0.52 -6.70 20.30
N MET A 145 0.45 -5.79 20.36
CA MET A 145 0.29 -4.46 20.95
C MET A 145 -0.71 -3.62 20.16
N TYR A 146 -0.70 -3.70 18.82
CA TYR A 146 -1.79 -3.10 18.02
C TYR A 146 -3.13 -3.62 18.42
N LYS A 147 -3.26 -4.92 18.72
CA LYS A 147 -4.55 -5.46 19.10
C LYS A 147 -5.09 -4.83 20.38
N VAL A 148 -4.24 -4.27 21.25
CA VAL A 148 -4.65 -3.45 22.40
C VAL A 148 -5.23 -2.12 21.91
N HIS A 149 -4.47 -1.32 21.15
CA HIS A 149 -4.95 -0.04 20.59
C HIS A 149 -6.19 -0.23 19.71
N ILE A 150 -6.15 -1.18 18.78
CA ILE A 150 -7.29 -1.64 17.99
C ILE A 150 -8.44 -2.00 18.93
N GLY A 151 -8.20 -2.78 19.98
CA GLY A 151 -9.20 -3.17 20.97
C GLY A 151 -9.91 -1.96 21.59
N LEU A 152 -9.15 -0.97 22.04
CA LEU A 152 -9.64 0.27 22.63
C LEU A 152 -10.52 1.06 21.63
N PHE A 153 -9.96 1.45 20.49
CA PHE A 153 -10.67 2.21 19.46
C PHE A 153 -11.85 1.44 18.86
N ARG A 154 -11.78 0.11 18.83
CA ARG A 154 -12.84 -0.76 18.32
C ARG A 154 -13.99 -0.94 19.32
N ASN A 155 -13.68 -1.00 20.61
CA ASN A 155 -14.67 -1.31 21.65
C ASN A 155 -15.31 -0.03 22.22
N PHE A 156 -14.54 1.07 22.30
CA PHE A 156 -14.97 2.32 22.95
C PHE A 156 -15.01 3.52 21.99
N GLY A 157 -14.48 3.41 20.77
CA GLY A 157 -14.56 4.48 19.77
C GLY A 157 -13.60 5.63 20.07
N ILE A 158 -14.13 6.86 20.05
CA ILE A 158 -13.34 8.09 20.13
C ILE A 158 -12.81 8.42 21.53
N VAL A 159 -13.29 7.76 22.58
CA VAL A 159 -13.03 8.10 23.99
C VAL A 159 -11.54 8.29 24.29
N PHE A 160 -10.68 7.43 23.76
CA PHE A 160 -9.24 7.48 24.01
C PHE A 160 -8.44 8.27 22.97
N VAL A 161 -9.08 8.75 21.90
CA VAL A 161 -8.38 9.38 20.76
C VAL A 161 -7.57 10.57 21.21
N GLU A 162 -8.16 11.45 22.01
CA GLU A 162 -7.48 12.66 22.48
C GLU A 162 -6.20 12.32 23.25
N SER A 163 -6.27 11.39 24.21
CA SER A 163 -5.09 10.99 25.00
C SER A 163 -4.00 10.33 24.16
N PHE A 164 -4.37 9.51 23.16
CA PHE A 164 -3.40 8.91 22.25
C PHE A 164 -2.83 9.94 21.25
N ILE A 165 -3.61 10.91 20.80
CA ILE A 165 -3.14 12.00 19.93
C ILE A 165 -2.17 12.92 20.69
N GLU A 166 -2.48 13.30 21.93
CA GLU A 166 -1.56 14.04 22.81
C GLU A 166 -0.23 13.30 22.94
N GLN A 167 -0.28 11.98 23.21
CA GLN A 167 0.93 11.18 23.32
C GLN A 167 1.68 11.05 21.99
N LEU A 168 0.97 10.97 20.87
CA LEU A 168 1.58 10.95 19.54
C LEU A 168 2.32 12.27 19.25
N TYR A 169 1.78 13.42 19.66
CA TYR A 169 2.48 14.69 19.56
C TYR A 169 3.78 14.71 20.38
N VAL A 170 3.74 14.19 21.62
CA VAL A 170 4.95 14.05 22.45
C VAL A 170 5.99 13.18 21.75
N LEU A 171 5.58 12.02 21.24
CA LEU A 171 6.48 11.12 20.49
C LEU A 171 7.09 11.80 19.26
N ILE A 172 6.30 12.57 18.50
CA ILE A 172 6.79 13.30 17.32
C ILE A 172 7.82 14.36 17.72
N HIS A 173 7.60 15.10 18.81
CA HIS A 173 8.57 16.07 19.32
C HIS A 173 9.86 15.40 19.80
N GLU A 174 9.77 14.25 20.48
CA GLU A 174 10.93 13.45 20.89
C GLU A 174 11.69 12.87 19.70
N ILE A 175 10.98 12.39 18.67
CA ILE A 175 11.55 11.93 17.40
C ILE A 175 12.42 13.02 16.77
N ILE A 176 11.90 14.24 16.69
CA ILE A 176 12.61 15.38 16.10
C ILE A 176 13.88 15.72 16.92
N ARG A 177 13.81 15.58 18.24
CA ARG A 177 14.86 16.01 19.16
C ARG A 177 15.96 14.98 19.38
N GLU A 178 15.60 13.72 19.65
CA GLU A 178 16.52 12.68 20.11
C GLU A 178 16.77 11.58 19.05
N LYS A 179 15.99 11.54 17.96
CA LYS A 179 16.09 10.57 16.86
C LYS A 179 16.11 9.10 17.32
N GLN A 180 15.48 8.79 18.46
CA GLN A 180 15.40 7.43 18.95
C GLN A 180 14.49 6.58 18.05
N GLU A 181 15.00 5.46 17.54
CA GLU A 181 14.22 4.56 16.69
C GLU A 181 13.01 3.96 17.40
N GLY A 182 13.11 3.75 18.73
CA GLY A 182 11.99 3.29 19.57
C GLY A 182 10.78 4.23 19.55
N CYS A 183 10.99 5.55 19.46
CA CYS A 183 9.90 6.53 19.36
C CYS A 183 9.21 6.45 17.99
N HIS A 184 9.97 6.34 16.89
CA HIS A 184 9.42 6.14 15.55
C HIS A 184 8.57 4.88 15.46
N ARG A 185 9.10 3.78 15.99
CA ARG A 185 8.40 2.50 16.05
C ARG A 185 7.09 2.63 16.83
N THR A 186 7.14 3.19 18.04
CA THR A 186 5.97 3.31 18.93
C THR A 186 4.91 4.25 18.33
N ALA A 187 5.33 5.33 17.66
CA ALA A 187 4.43 6.25 16.96
C ALA A 187 3.74 5.59 15.76
N ALA A 188 4.51 4.96 14.88
CA ALA A 188 3.96 4.17 13.76
C ALA A 188 3.03 3.08 14.27
N GLU A 189 3.38 2.53 15.43
CA GLU A 189 2.60 1.54 16.11
C GLU A 189 1.20 2.07 16.52
N MET A 190 1.17 3.16 17.26
CA MET A 190 -0.05 3.80 17.72
C MET A 190 -0.98 4.16 16.56
N VAL A 191 -0.43 4.78 15.50
CA VAL A 191 -1.17 5.18 14.29
C VAL A 191 -1.79 3.97 13.58
N ALA A 192 -1.04 2.87 13.40
CA ALA A 192 -1.56 1.65 12.79
C ALA A 192 -2.71 1.04 13.60
N GLY A 193 -2.62 1.10 14.94
CA GLY A 193 -3.66 0.66 15.86
C GLY A 193 -4.95 1.49 15.75
N MET A 194 -4.80 2.82 15.66
CA MET A 194 -5.90 3.77 15.46
C MET A 194 -6.63 3.52 14.15
N ILE A 195 -5.92 3.50 13.02
CA ILE A 195 -6.50 3.28 11.67
C ILE A 195 -7.24 1.93 11.59
N ARG A 196 -6.68 0.87 12.18
CA ARG A 196 -7.32 -0.45 12.16
C ARG A 196 -8.48 -0.57 13.15
N GLY A 197 -8.42 0.14 14.28
CA GLY A 197 -9.48 0.22 15.27
C GLY A 197 -10.68 1.05 14.81
N SER A 198 -10.42 2.05 13.96
CA SER A 198 -11.42 2.94 13.38
C SER A 198 -12.24 2.33 12.24
N LYS A 199 -11.88 1.13 11.80
CA LYS A 199 -12.52 0.40 10.69
C LYS A 199 -14.06 0.40 10.70
N HIS A 200 -14.73 0.36 11.86
CA HIS A 200 -16.20 0.33 11.94
C HIS A 200 -16.76 1.52 12.73
N TRP A 201 -16.12 2.67 12.59
CA TRP A 201 -16.63 3.93 13.13
C TRP A 201 -17.74 4.46 12.22
N THR A 202 -18.55 5.33 12.79
CA THR A 202 -19.63 6.06 12.12
C THR A 202 -19.09 7.37 11.54
N LEU A 203 -19.85 8.03 10.65
CA LEU A 203 -19.41 9.23 9.95
C LEU A 203 -19.14 10.40 10.92
N ASP A 204 -19.98 10.53 11.95
CA ASP A 204 -19.85 11.50 13.05
C ASP A 204 -18.55 11.33 13.87
N MET A 205 -17.99 10.12 13.89
CA MET A 205 -16.68 9.84 14.50
C MET A 205 -15.51 10.17 13.53
N ASN A 206 -15.77 10.99 12.51
CA ASN A 206 -14.79 11.58 11.59
C ASN A 206 -14.03 10.54 10.74
N GLN A 207 -14.71 9.47 10.32
CA GLN A 207 -14.16 8.47 9.39
C GLN A 207 -14.82 8.60 8.03
N ASP A 208 -13.97 8.61 7.01
CA ASP A 208 -14.34 8.89 5.64
C ASP A 208 -14.79 7.65 4.86
N PRO A 209 -15.64 7.82 3.85
CA PRO A 209 -16.47 6.75 3.34
C PRO A 209 -15.78 5.55 2.69
N ARG A 210 -14.52 5.58 2.28
CA ARG A 210 -13.75 4.32 2.19
C ARG A 210 -12.65 4.36 3.20
N ARG A 211 -12.69 3.39 4.11
CA ARG A 211 -11.94 3.32 5.38
C ARG A 211 -10.43 3.64 5.30
N MET A 212 -9.82 3.65 4.10
CA MET A 212 -8.41 4.00 3.87
C MET A 212 -8.17 4.94 2.68
N TYR A 213 -9.20 5.55 2.07
CA TYR A 213 -9.02 6.39 0.88
C TYR A 213 -8.11 7.61 1.18
N ARG A 214 -8.26 8.25 2.35
CA ARG A 214 -7.43 9.35 2.86
C ARG A 214 -5.97 8.95 2.96
N LEU A 215 -5.72 7.70 3.35
CA LEU A 215 -4.36 7.14 3.40
C LEU A 215 -3.82 6.92 2.00
N ILE A 216 -4.65 6.42 1.06
CA ILE A 216 -4.26 6.26 -0.35
C ILE A 216 -3.94 7.63 -0.95
N ASP A 217 -4.83 8.62 -0.81
CA ASP A 217 -4.65 9.98 -1.30
C ASP A 217 -3.41 10.64 -0.69
N TYR A 218 -3.19 10.47 0.61
CA TYR A 218 -2.00 10.96 1.29
C TYR A 218 -0.71 10.31 0.76
N ILE A 219 -0.71 8.98 0.56
CA ILE A 219 0.43 8.29 -0.05
C ILE A 219 0.67 8.79 -1.48
N CYS A 220 -0.39 8.99 -2.27
CA CYS A 220 -0.28 9.54 -3.63
C CYS A 220 0.34 10.94 -3.59
N LEU A 221 -0.18 11.83 -2.74
CA LEU A 221 0.36 13.19 -2.56
C LEU A 221 1.82 13.17 -2.13
N LEU A 222 2.21 12.27 -1.22
CA LEU A 222 3.60 12.12 -0.83
C LEU A 222 4.46 11.76 -2.05
N ILE A 223 4.04 10.77 -2.84
CA ILE A 223 4.81 10.29 -4.00
C ILE A 223 4.93 11.37 -5.07
N THR A 224 3.83 12.05 -5.41
CA THR A 224 3.79 13.02 -6.52
C THR A 224 4.39 14.38 -6.17
N ASN A 225 4.55 14.70 -4.88
CA ASN A 225 5.14 15.97 -4.46
C ASN A 225 6.67 15.92 -4.50
N ASN A 226 7.25 16.65 -5.45
CA ASN A 226 8.70 16.82 -5.58
C ASN A 226 9.25 17.73 -4.47
N HIS A 227 9.79 17.12 -3.41
CA HIS A 227 10.53 17.83 -2.37
C HIS A 227 11.99 18.05 -2.81
N LYS A 228 12.28 19.20 -3.43
CA LYS A 228 13.61 19.56 -3.99
C LYS A 228 14.78 19.50 -3.00
N THR A 229 14.53 19.47 -1.70
CA THR A 229 15.54 19.55 -0.62
C THR A 229 15.60 18.31 0.25
N GLU A 230 15.12 17.18 -0.26
CA GLU A 230 15.00 15.99 0.56
C GLU A 230 16.19 15.04 0.44
N THR A 231 16.46 14.28 1.50
CA THR A 231 17.46 13.22 1.50
C THR A 231 17.01 12.04 0.65
N THR A 232 17.97 11.38 -0.01
CA THR A 232 17.75 10.13 -0.75
C THR A 232 16.97 9.09 0.06
N PHE A 233 17.22 9.00 1.37
CA PHE A 233 16.55 8.05 2.25
C PHE A 233 15.04 8.30 2.38
N ASN A 234 14.62 9.55 2.52
CA ASN A 234 13.21 9.87 2.68
C ASN A 234 12.44 9.67 1.37
N GLU A 235 13.06 10.03 0.23
CA GLU A 235 12.49 9.78 -1.09
C GLU A 235 12.36 8.27 -1.37
N THR A 236 13.41 7.50 -1.06
CA THR A 236 13.37 6.02 -1.10
C THR A 236 12.23 5.48 -0.23
N SER A 237 12.04 6.05 0.97
CA SER A 237 10.97 5.63 1.89
C SER A 237 9.57 5.89 1.35
N ARG A 238 9.36 6.98 0.58
CA ARG A 238 8.08 7.22 -0.12
C ARG A 238 7.78 6.18 -1.16
N TRP A 239 8.75 5.86 -2.01
CA TRP A 239 8.59 4.80 -3.01
C TRP A 239 8.37 3.43 -2.36
N TYR A 240 9.01 3.17 -1.21
CA TYR A 240 8.72 1.97 -0.42
C TYR A 240 7.27 1.93 0.13
N LEU A 241 6.71 3.08 0.52
CA LEU A 241 5.31 3.19 0.92
C LEU A 241 4.35 2.93 -0.26
N ALA A 242 4.71 3.38 -1.47
CA ALA A 242 3.93 3.13 -2.68
C ALA A 242 3.68 1.63 -2.93
N LEU A 243 4.68 0.78 -2.66
CA LEU A 243 4.53 -0.68 -2.77
C LEU A 243 3.41 -1.24 -1.88
N LYS A 244 3.06 -0.55 -0.79
CA LYS A 244 1.98 -1.01 0.12
C LYS A 244 0.58 -0.77 -0.45
N LEU A 245 0.45 0.03 -1.50
CA LEU A 245 -0.79 0.20 -2.24
C LEU A 245 -1.24 -1.09 -2.92
N ASN A 246 -0.33 -2.03 -3.19
CA ASN A 246 -0.66 -3.36 -3.73
C ASN A 246 -1.63 -4.17 -2.83
N ASN A 247 -1.75 -3.84 -1.55
CA ASN A 247 -2.77 -4.44 -0.68
C ASN A 247 -4.22 -4.12 -1.11
N PHE A 248 -4.43 -3.07 -1.91
CA PHE A 248 -5.74 -2.73 -2.47
C PHE A 248 -6.03 -3.42 -3.80
N GLN A 249 -5.02 -4.06 -4.41
CA GLN A 249 -5.15 -4.93 -5.58
C GLN A 249 -5.86 -4.21 -6.76
N TRP A 250 -6.70 -4.94 -7.50
CA TRP A 250 -7.46 -4.46 -8.66
C TRP A 250 -8.41 -3.26 -8.40
N ARG A 251 -8.60 -2.85 -7.14
CA ARG A 251 -9.58 -1.80 -6.77
C ARG A 251 -9.05 -0.38 -6.95
N ILE A 252 -7.78 -0.17 -7.24
CA ILE A 252 -7.16 1.16 -7.31
C ILE A 252 -6.53 1.50 -8.68
N PRO A 253 -7.21 1.25 -9.81
CA PRO A 253 -6.61 1.44 -11.14
C PRO A 253 -6.16 2.89 -11.42
N SER A 254 -6.92 3.93 -11.03
CA SER A 254 -6.49 5.32 -11.27
C SER A 254 -5.24 5.71 -10.52
N VAL A 255 -5.08 5.19 -9.30
CA VAL A 255 -3.91 5.44 -8.46
C VAL A 255 -2.67 4.89 -9.13
N TRP A 256 -2.77 3.69 -9.71
CA TRP A 256 -1.67 3.09 -10.46
C TRP A 256 -1.32 3.88 -11.71
N TYR A 257 -2.28 4.43 -12.44
CA TYR A 257 -1.98 5.33 -13.57
C TYR A 257 -1.22 6.58 -13.13
N MET A 258 -1.70 7.26 -12.08
CA MET A 258 -1.05 8.47 -11.56
C MET A 258 0.40 8.21 -11.13
N ILE A 259 0.62 7.12 -10.39
CA ILE A 259 1.95 6.75 -9.91
C ILE A 259 2.85 6.32 -11.07
N ASN A 260 2.33 5.57 -12.04
CA ASN A 260 3.08 5.12 -13.21
C ASN A 260 3.53 6.30 -14.08
N ASP A 261 2.66 7.29 -14.29
CA ASP A 261 2.99 8.52 -15.03
C ASP A 261 4.15 9.27 -14.37
N HIS A 262 4.07 9.50 -13.06
CA HIS A 262 5.15 10.15 -12.32
C HIS A 262 6.44 9.31 -12.27
N ALA A 263 6.33 7.99 -12.12
CA ALA A 263 7.47 7.08 -12.10
C ALA A 263 8.25 7.07 -13.44
N LYS A 264 7.55 7.21 -14.57
CA LYS A 264 8.18 7.29 -15.90
C LYS A 264 9.06 8.53 -16.08
N GLU A 265 8.76 9.62 -15.41
CA GLU A 265 9.58 10.84 -15.44
C GLU A 265 10.91 10.67 -14.70
N LEU A 266 11.00 9.69 -13.79
CA LEU A 266 12.11 9.51 -12.85
C LEU A 266 12.94 8.24 -13.12
N LEU A 267 12.85 7.65 -14.31
CA LEU A 267 13.59 6.43 -14.64
C LEU A 267 15.12 6.65 -14.69
N ASP A 268 15.61 7.86 -14.97
CA ASP A 268 17.03 8.21 -15.02
C ASP A 268 17.58 8.74 -13.68
N HIS A 269 16.82 8.56 -12.59
CA HIS A 269 17.14 9.11 -11.27
C HIS A 269 18.58 8.76 -10.82
N PRO A 270 19.37 9.72 -10.30
CA PRO A 270 20.80 9.50 -10.00
C PRO A 270 21.06 8.43 -8.93
N GLN A 271 20.13 8.23 -8.01
CA GLN A 271 20.29 7.34 -6.87
C GLN A 271 19.71 5.94 -7.15
N LYS A 272 20.58 4.90 -7.10
CA LYS A 272 20.23 3.49 -7.33
C LYS A 272 19.09 2.97 -6.43
N PRO A 273 19.03 3.25 -5.12
CA PRO A 273 17.93 2.76 -4.28
C PRO A 273 16.56 3.25 -4.74
N ILE A 274 16.48 4.48 -5.24
CA ILE A 274 15.24 5.07 -5.73
C ILE A 274 14.81 4.41 -7.04
N ARG A 275 15.74 4.24 -7.99
CA ARG A 275 15.50 3.49 -9.24
C ARG A 275 14.95 2.08 -8.99
N GLN A 276 15.52 1.37 -8.03
CA GLN A 276 15.04 0.03 -7.64
C GLN A 276 13.59 0.03 -7.17
N TYR A 277 13.19 0.99 -6.32
CA TYR A 277 11.80 1.06 -5.87
C TYR A 277 10.85 1.57 -6.96
N ILE A 278 11.29 2.51 -7.81
CA ILE A 278 10.54 2.95 -8.99
C ILE A 278 10.23 1.74 -9.89
N ALA A 279 11.25 0.94 -10.23
CA ALA A 279 11.08 -0.27 -11.02
C ALA A 279 10.07 -1.24 -10.38
N ASN A 280 10.21 -1.52 -9.07
CA ASN A 280 9.28 -2.39 -8.35
C ASN A 280 7.83 -1.86 -8.35
N VAL A 281 7.65 -0.55 -8.22
CA VAL A 281 6.33 0.10 -8.25
C VAL A 281 5.70 0.02 -9.63
N LEU A 282 6.47 0.23 -10.69
CA LEU A 282 6.00 0.08 -12.07
C LEU A 282 5.51 -1.34 -12.33
N VAL A 283 6.25 -2.35 -11.88
CA VAL A 283 5.83 -3.76 -11.96
C VAL A 283 4.57 -4.05 -11.16
N MET A 284 4.46 -3.52 -9.94
CA MET A 284 3.21 -3.65 -9.17
C MET A 284 2.02 -3.00 -9.87
N SER A 285 2.24 -1.85 -10.52
CA SER A 285 1.18 -1.12 -11.21
C SER A 285 0.54 -1.92 -12.37
N ILE A 286 1.33 -2.74 -13.05
CA ILE A 286 0.87 -3.59 -14.16
C ILE A 286 0.48 -5.01 -13.72
N SER A 287 0.74 -5.42 -12.47
CA SER A 287 0.54 -6.81 -12.00
C SER A 287 -0.89 -7.33 -12.10
N PHE A 288 -1.89 -6.45 -12.18
CA PHE A 288 -3.29 -6.80 -12.39
C PHE A 288 -3.74 -6.71 -13.85
N ASN A 289 -2.83 -6.39 -14.78
CA ASN A 289 -3.08 -6.48 -16.21
C ASN A 289 -2.96 -7.93 -16.69
N VAL A 290 -3.85 -8.78 -16.18
CA VAL A 290 -3.88 -10.22 -16.47
C VAL A 290 -4.90 -10.49 -17.56
N ILE A 291 -4.48 -11.21 -18.60
CA ILE A 291 -5.38 -11.72 -19.64
C ILE A 291 -5.98 -13.05 -19.14
N LEU A 292 -7.28 -13.03 -18.84
CA LEU A 292 -8.00 -14.22 -18.37
C LEU A 292 -8.94 -14.74 -19.46
N PRO A 293 -9.15 -16.08 -19.56
CA PRO A 293 -10.14 -16.64 -20.49
C PRO A 293 -11.53 -16.07 -20.24
N ASN A 294 -12.18 -15.55 -21.29
CA ASN A 294 -13.46 -14.83 -21.23
C ASN A 294 -13.45 -13.56 -20.35
N GLY A 295 -12.26 -13.04 -20.03
CA GLY A 295 -12.10 -11.84 -19.22
C GLY A 295 -12.35 -10.55 -19.99
N LYS A 296 -12.78 -9.52 -19.25
CA LYS A 296 -12.76 -8.13 -19.71
C LYS A 296 -11.38 -7.54 -19.44
N SER A 297 -10.96 -6.61 -20.30
CA SER A 297 -9.72 -5.86 -20.10
C SER A 297 -9.74 -5.15 -18.75
N THR A 298 -8.63 -5.22 -18.03
CA THR A 298 -8.47 -4.43 -16.81
C THR A 298 -8.18 -2.97 -17.16
N ARG A 299 -8.47 -2.08 -16.21
CA ARG A 299 -8.14 -0.66 -16.26
C ARG A 299 -6.81 -0.38 -15.57
N HIS A 300 -5.94 -1.37 -15.44
CA HIS A 300 -4.58 -1.13 -14.96
C HIS A 300 -3.73 -0.63 -16.14
N PRO A 301 -2.60 0.05 -15.87
CA PRO A 301 -1.64 0.41 -16.91
C PRO A 301 -1.34 -0.75 -17.86
N ASN A 302 -1.34 -0.47 -19.17
CA ASN A 302 -1.14 -1.49 -20.21
C ASN A 302 0.31 -1.99 -20.21
N ILE A 303 0.49 -3.31 -20.13
CA ILE A 303 1.81 -3.94 -20.08
C ILE A 303 2.56 -3.79 -21.41
N ASP A 304 1.92 -4.05 -22.54
CA ASP A 304 2.53 -3.98 -23.87
C ASP A 304 3.00 -2.56 -24.18
N GLN A 305 2.12 -1.57 -24.02
CA GLN A 305 2.46 -0.17 -24.21
C GLN A 305 3.59 0.29 -23.27
N PHE A 306 3.59 -0.19 -22.04
CA PHE A 306 4.64 0.13 -21.07
C PHE A 306 5.99 -0.46 -21.49
N ILE A 307 5.99 -1.72 -21.93
CA ILE A 307 7.20 -2.43 -22.35
C ILE A 307 7.75 -1.83 -23.64
N ASP A 308 6.90 -1.56 -24.63
CA ASP A 308 7.31 -0.91 -25.88
C ASP A 308 8.01 0.43 -25.58
N THR A 309 7.38 1.26 -24.74
CA THR A 309 7.95 2.56 -24.34
C THR A 309 9.27 2.39 -23.56
N LEU A 310 9.36 1.39 -22.67
CA LEU A 310 10.56 1.13 -21.88
C LEU A 310 11.70 0.63 -22.76
N CYS A 311 11.43 -0.33 -23.65
CA CYS A 311 12.38 -0.87 -24.60
C CYS A 311 12.88 0.21 -25.55
N GLU A 312 12.02 1.06 -26.11
CA GLU A 312 12.44 2.19 -26.95
C GLU A 312 13.41 3.12 -26.21
N ARG A 313 13.08 3.51 -24.98
CA ARG A 313 13.93 4.37 -24.15
C ARG A 313 15.25 3.70 -23.76
N LEU A 314 15.23 2.38 -23.55
CA LEU A 314 16.40 1.59 -23.21
C LEU A 314 17.38 1.52 -24.40
N HIS A 315 16.89 1.23 -25.60
CA HIS A 315 17.72 1.25 -26.83
C HIS A 315 18.34 2.63 -27.06
N GLN A 316 17.56 3.71 -26.91
CA GLN A 316 18.08 5.07 -27.03
C GLN A 316 19.18 5.37 -26.00
N ALA A 317 19.02 4.90 -24.76
CA ALA A 317 20.04 5.09 -23.74
C ALA A 317 21.32 4.29 -24.03
N ILE A 318 21.20 3.05 -24.51
CA ILE A 318 22.34 2.22 -24.90
C ILE A 318 23.13 2.92 -26.02
N GLU A 319 22.46 3.39 -27.06
CA GLU A 319 23.13 4.12 -28.16
C GLU A 319 23.88 5.37 -27.66
N VAL A 320 23.28 6.14 -26.73
CA VAL A 320 23.92 7.32 -26.14
C VAL A 320 25.14 6.93 -25.30
N TYR A 321 25.05 5.84 -24.56
CA TYR A 321 26.15 5.34 -23.74
C TYR A 321 27.31 4.82 -24.60
N GLU A 322 27.05 4.02 -25.64
CA GLU A 322 28.07 3.50 -26.56
C GLU A 322 28.77 4.58 -27.37
N ARG A 323 28.05 5.65 -27.75
CA ARG A 323 28.62 6.80 -28.47
C ARG A 323 29.40 7.75 -27.57
N ALA A 324 29.29 7.60 -26.24
CA ALA A 324 30.02 8.46 -25.32
C ALA A 324 31.53 8.20 -25.44
N PRO A 325 32.37 9.24 -25.53
CA PRO A 325 33.81 9.07 -25.65
C PRO A 325 34.37 8.33 -24.41
N LEU A 326 35.13 7.26 -24.65
CA LEU A 326 35.91 6.56 -23.62
C LEU A 326 36.92 7.55 -23.03
N VAL A 327 36.62 8.14 -21.88
CA VAL A 327 37.58 9.01 -21.18
C VAL A 327 38.73 8.13 -20.70
N ASN A 328 39.91 8.35 -21.26
CA ASN A 328 41.11 7.58 -20.97
C ASN A 328 41.62 7.95 -19.56
N TYR A 329 41.43 7.07 -18.58
CA TYR A 329 41.71 7.27 -17.15
C TYR A 329 43.20 7.14 -16.80
N SER A 330 44.09 7.92 -17.44
CA SER A 330 45.49 7.95 -16.99
C SER A 330 45.81 9.13 -16.07
N ASP A 331 45.20 10.30 -16.24
CA ASP A 331 45.58 11.47 -15.45
C ASP A 331 44.38 12.39 -15.18
N HIS A 332 44.03 12.52 -13.90
CA HIS A 332 42.93 13.30 -13.32
C HIS A 332 41.53 12.64 -13.31
N VAL A 333 40.92 12.69 -12.12
CA VAL A 333 39.57 12.20 -11.80
C VAL A 333 38.53 12.96 -12.62
N GLY A 334 38.28 12.52 -13.86
CA GLY A 334 37.33 13.12 -14.78
C GLY A 334 35.92 12.57 -14.57
N GLU A 335 34.96 13.45 -14.33
CA GLU A 335 33.53 13.15 -14.27
C GLU A 335 33.07 12.46 -15.57
N ILE A 336 32.36 11.33 -15.46
CA ILE A 336 31.59 10.76 -16.58
C ILE A 336 30.72 11.87 -17.17
N ASN A 337 30.70 12.04 -18.50
CA ASN A 337 29.79 12.98 -19.17
C ASN A 337 28.38 12.81 -18.58
N HIS A 338 27.78 13.90 -18.11
CA HIS A 338 26.48 13.91 -17.46
C HIS A 338 25.40 13.18 -18.29
N GLU A 339 25.47 13.28 -19.63
CA GLU A 339 24.57 12.55 -20.54
C GLU A 339 24.80 11.03 -20.50
N ALA A 340 26.06 10.58 -20.54
CA ALA A 340 26.41 9.17 -20.45
C ALA A 340 26.03 8.58 -19.08
N ARG A 341 26.16 9.37 -18.00
CA ARG A 341 25.71 8.97 -16.66
C ARG A 341 24.20 8.81 -16.60
N LYS A 342 23.43 9.73 -17.20
CA LYS A 342 21.97 9.63 -17.29
C LYS A 342 21.53 8.43 -18.10
N ALA A 343 22.17 8.19 -19.24
CA ALA A 343 21.94 7.01 -20.05
C ALA A 343 22.16 5.72 -19.24
N LEU A 344 23.29 5.62 -18.53
CA LEU A 344 23.59 4.47 -17.68
C LEU A 344 22.56 4.25 -16.56
N ASN A 345 22.06 5.33 -15.93
CA ASN A 345 20.99 5.23 -14.94
C ASN A 345 19.67 4.73 -15.55
N LEU A 346 19.34 5.18 -16.77
CA LEU A 346 18.14 4.73 -17.47
C LEU A 346 18.25 3.25 -17.85
N ILE A 347 19.43 2.80 -18.28
CA ILE A 347 19.71 1.39 -18.57
C ILE A 347 19.49 0.54 -17.32
N ASP A 348 20.05 0.94 -16.18
CA ASP A 348 19.86 0.24 -14.90
C ASP A 348 18.38 0.10 -14.51
N THR A 349 17.60 1.18 -14.57
CA THR A 349 16.15 1.10 -14.29
C THR A 349 15.42 0.21 -15.29
N GLY A 350 15.78 0.29 -16.57
CA GLY A 350 15.21 -0.55 -17.62
C GLY A 350 15.43 -2.03 -17.36
N VAL A 351 16.68 -2.41 -17.08
CA VAL A 351 17.07 -3.78 -16.70
C VAL A 351 16.30 -4.25 -15.47
N LEU A 352 16.27 -3.45 -14.40
CA LEU A 352 15.52 -3.77 -13.17
C LEU A 352 14.03 -3.95 -13.42
N GLY A 353 13.44 -3.08 -14.24
CA GLY A 353 12.04 -3.14 -14.64
C GLY A 353 11.73 -4.43 -15.41
N LEU A 354 12.52 -4.74 -16.44
CA LEU A 354 12.37 -5.96 -17.24
C LEU A 354 12.51 -7.23 -16.39
N CYS A 355 13.53 -7.31 -15.51
CA CYS A 355 13.68 -8.42 -14.58
C CYS A 355 12.44 -8.60 -13.70
N ALA A 356 11.95 -7.52 -13.11
CA ALA A 356 10.78 -7.57 -12.25
C ALA A 356 9.49 -7.92 -13.02
N ILE A 357 9.35 -7.50 -14.29
CA ILE A 357 8.23 -7.89 -15.16
C ILE A 357 8.25 -9.39 -15.41
N ILE A 358 9.39 -9.95 -15.78
CA ILE A 358 9.53 -11.40 -16.03
C ILE A 358 9.18 -12.17 -14.75
N LEU A 359 9.67 -11.72 -13.58
CA LEU A 359 9.33 -12.31 -12.29
C LEU A 359 7.85 -12.17 -11.91
N SER A 360 7.15 -11.16 -12.42
CA SER A 360 5.72 -10.97 -12.17
C SER A 360 4.83 -11.92 -12.96
N SER A 361 5.34 -12.46 -14.08
CA SER A 361 4.63 -13.38 -14.97
C SER A 361 5.48 -14.62 -15.29
N PRO A 362 5.88 -15.43 -14.28
CA PRO A 362 6.88 -16.50 -14.45
C PRO A 362 6.38 -17.66 -15.33
N TYR A 363 5.07 -17.71 -15.60
CA TYR A 363 4.42 -18.77 -16.37
C TYR A 363 3.94 -18.31 -17.75
N ASP A 364 4.11 -17.03 -18.09
CA ASP A 364 3.72 -16.48 -19.38
C ASP A 364 4.98 -16.02 -20.12
N ILE A 365 5.24 -16.61 -21.29
CA ILE A 365 6.32 -16.16 -22.17
C ILE A 365 5.69 -15.19 -23.15
N SER A 366 5.44 -13.97 -22.67
CA SER A 366 4.97 -12.90 -23.52
C SER A 366 5.95 -12.65 -24.68
N LEU A 367 5.46 -12.13 -25.80
CA LEU A 367 6.25 -11.94 -27.03
C LEU A 367 7.53 -11.12 -26.83
N TYR A 368 7.56 -10.23 -25.83
CA TYR A 368 8.71 -9.39 -25.49
C TYR A 368 9.77 -10.09 -24.62
N VAL A 369 9.47 -11.24 -24.01
CA VAL A 369 10.40 -11.91 -23.07
C VAL A 369 11.69 -12.36 -23.75
N PRO A 370 11.67 -12.98 -24.96
CA PRO A 370 12.90 -13.33 -25.67
C PRO A 370 13.78 -12.12 -25.97
N ASP A 371 13.20 -11.04 -26.49
CA ASP A 371 13.94 -9.81 -26.84
C ASP A 371 14.52 -9.14 -25.59
N ALA A 372 13.76 -9.09 -24.50
CA ALA A 372 14.23 -8.60 -23.21
C ALA A 372 15.38 -9.45 -22.66
N LEU A 373 15.31 -10.79 -22.78
CA LEU A 373 16.38 -11.68 -22.33
C LEU A 373 17.66 -11.53 -23.17
N VAL A 374 17.54 -11.39 -24.49
CA VAL A 374 18.69 -11.14 -25.37
C VAL A 374 19.39 -9.84 -24.95
N LEU A 375 18.62 -8.77 -24.78
CA LEU A 375 19.13 -7.48 -24.33
C LEU A 375 19.79 -7.56 -22.93
N LEU A 376 19.16 -8.26 -21.99
CA LEU A 376 19.73 -8.49 -20.65
C LEU A 376 21.04 -9.29 -20.71
N CYS A 377 21.13 -10.29 -21.59
CA CYS A 377 22.33 -11.09 -21.78
C CYS A 377 23.50 -10.27 -22.34
N GLU A 378 23.25 -9.34 -23.26
CA GLU A 378 24.28 -8.46 -23.82
C GLU A 378 24.94 -7.57 -22.75
N HIS A 379 24.15 -7.14 -21.76
CA HIS A 379 24.59 -6.27 -20.67
C HIS A 379 24.96 -7.02 -19.38
N SER A 380 25.08 -8.36 -19.42
CA SER A 380 25.31 -9.16 -18.21
C SER A 380 26.70 -9.01 -17.60
N GLN A 381 27.64 -8.37 -18.30
CA GLN A 381 29.02 -8.15 -17.85
C GLN A 381 29.32 -6.66 -17.59
N ASP A 382 28.31 -5.79 -17.70
CA ASP A 382 28.51 -4.36 -17.56
C ASP A 382 28.86 -3.99 -16.11
N PRO A 383 29.72 -2.96 -15.91
CA PRO A 383 30.05 -2.49 -14.58
C PRO A 383 28.84 -1.84 -13.88
N ASP A 384 28.90 -1.74 -12.55
CA ASP A 384 27.86 -1.09 -11.74
C ASP A 384 27.46 0.26 -12.36
N PRO A 385 26.14 0.53 -12.51
CA PRO A 385 25.04 0.01 -11.69
C PRO A 385 24.38 -1.33 -12.12
N ILE A 386 24.68 -1.86 -13.32
CA ILE A 386 24.01 -3.04 -13.90
C ILE A 386 24.58 -4.31 -13.25
N GLN A 387 23.99 -4.79 -12.15
CA GLN A 387 24.52 -5.97 -11.46
C GLN A 387 24.04 -7.27 -12.10
N VAL A 388 25.01 -8.12 -12.46
CA VAL A 388 24.88 -9.52 -12.91
C VAL A 388 23.92 -10.35 -12.03
N ASN A 389 23.85 -10.04 -10.72
CA ASN A 389 22.98 -10.73 -9.77
C ASN A 389 21.48 -10.59 -10.09
N ASN A 390 21.04 -9.51 -10.73
CA ASN A 390 19.62 -9.34 -11.10
C ASN A 390 19.21 -10.20 -12.31
N ILE A 391 20.18 -10.54 -13.17
CA ILE A 391 19.97 -11.42 -14.34
C ILE A 391 20.06 -12.89 -13.91
N LEU A 392 20.95 -13.24 -12.98
CA LEU A 392 21.05 -14.59 -12.41
C LEU A 392 19.75 -15.04 -11.71
N ILE A 393 18.99 -14.11 -11.11
CA ILE A 393 17.68 -14.40 -10.50
C ILE A 393 16.63 -14.83 -11.55
N LEU A 394 16.81 -14.48 -12.83
CA LEU A 394 15.89 -14.90 -13.90
C LEU A 394 16.13 -16.34 -14.40
N ILE A 395 17.29 -16.93 -14.08
CA ILE A 395 17.71 -18.26 -14.56
C ILE A 395 17.51 -19.35 -13.47
N MET A 396 17.25 -18.95 -12.22
CA MET A 396 16.94 -19.86 -11.10
C MET A 396 15.45 -19.91 -10.80
#